data_AF-A0A4V6PYC4-F1
#
_entry.id   AF-A0A4V6PYC4-F1
#
_cell.length_a   1.000
_cell.length_b   1.000
_cell.length_c   1.000
_cell.angle_alpha   90.00
_cell.angle_beta   90.00
_cell.angle_gamma   90.00
#
_symmetry.space_group_name_H-M   'P 1'
#
loop_
_entity.id
_entity.type
_entity.pdbx_description
1 polymer ?
#
loop_
_entity_poly.entity_id
_entity_poly.type
_entity_poly.pdbx_seq_one_letter_code
_entity_poly.pdbx_strand_id
1 'polypeptide(L)'
;MASVTRRTGERGSERRTAMEENLQQAMQRLLQNGSSFTQVSVEQLAAEAGISRATFYLHFRDKGELVARLMDRVTAEIIEASVLQSPETVTREELKKTIKAVVNVYLRHYAVMAAIVETSAYDEQVAALFRAMMEQLVDVNRRALQRLKQAGRQQADLPTQVADVITWAFERSCHQLIHGRKPAQVTAVIEALTHVIWTAVYAPGREGRATTGSPGSRKQSL
;
A
#
# COMPACT_ATOMS: atom_id res chain seq x y z
N MET A 1 31.64 28.91 13.85
CA MET A 1 30.33 29.37 14.34
C MET A 1 29.22 28.97 13.36
N ALA A 2 28.92 27.68 13.27
CA ALA A 2 27.64 27.19 12.75
C ALA A 2 26.77 26.85 13.96
N SER A 3 25.43 26.85 13.84
CA SER A 3 24.48 26.27 14.83
C SER A 3 23.66 27.24 15.72
N VAL A 4 22.96 28.20 15.12
CA VAL A 4 21.74 28.77 15.76
C VAL A 4 20.56 28.72 14.79
N THR A 5 20.77 29.06 13.52
CA THR A 5 19.73 29.10 12.47
C THR A 5 19.23 27.70 12.06
N ARG A 6 20.07 26.67 12.14
CA ARG A 6 19.68 25.28 11.83
C ARG A 6 18.74 24.68 12.89
N ARG A 7 19.03 24.92 14.18
CA ARG A 7 18.24 24.43 15.32
C ARG A 7 16.82 25.03 15.41
N THR A 8 16.63 26.25 14.90
CA THR A 8 15.31 26.91 14.90
C THR A 8 14.40 26.34 13.82
N GLY A 9 14.95 26.00 12.64
CA GLY A 9 14.21 25.30 11.57
C GLY A 9 13.85 23.86 11.93
N GLU A 10 14.77 23.11 12.53
CA GLU A 10 14.55 21.72 12.97
C GLU A 10 13.42 21.63 14.02
N ARG A 11 13.44 22.49 15.05
CA ARG A 11 12.36 22.55 16.08
C ARG A 11 11.00 22.96 15.52
N GLY A 12 10.98 23.82 14.49
CA GLY A 12 9.74 24.21 13.81
C GLY A 12 9.15 23.05 13.00
N SER A 13 10.01 22.29 12.31
CA SER A 13 9.63 21.10 11.56
C SER A 13 9.10 20.00 12.49
N GLU A 14 9.80 19.71 13.59
CA GLU A 14 9.37 18.69 14.57
C GLU A 14 8.00 19.00 15.17
N ARG A 15 7.76 20.27 15.55
CA ARG A 15 6.43 20.69 16.05
C ARG A 15 5.34 20.55 15.00
N ARG A 16 5.65 20.83 13.74
CA ARG A 16 4.70 20.65 12.63
C ARG A 16 4.37 19.17 12.46
N THR A 17 5.37 18.30 12.41
CA THR A 17 5.15 16.85 12.29
C THR A 17 4.32 16.30 13.46
N ALA A 18 4.64 16.70 14.70
CA ALA A 18 3.88 16.27 15.88
C ALA A 18 2.40 16.76 15.83
N MET A 19 2.15 17.96 15.31
CA MET A 19 0.80 18.48 15.10
C MET A 19 0.04 17.66 14.04
N GLU A 20 0.68 17.36 12.92
CA GLU A 20 0.08 16.55 11.85
C GLU A 20 -0.25 15.13 12.35
N GLU A 21 0.64 14.52 13.12
CA GLU A 21 0.42 13.21 13.75
C GLU A 21 -0.74 13.23 14.74
N ASN A 22 -0.86 14.28 15.55
CA ASN A 22 -1.97 14.42 16.49
C ASN A 22 -3.32 14.56 15.77
N LEU A 23 -3.37 15.37 14.70
CA LEU A 23 -4.56 15.51 13.86
C LEU A 23 -4.93 14.23 13.12
N GLN A 24 -3.93 13.49 12.64
CA GLN A 24 -4.14 12.16 12.05
C GLN A 24 -4.75 11.19 13.07
N GLN A 25 -4.20 11.12 14.28
CA GLN A 25 -4.73 10.25 15.33
C GLN A 25 -6.14 10.67 15.74
N ALA A 26 -6.42 11.98 15.80
CA ALA A 26 -7.76 12.50 16.06
C ALA A 26 -8.75 12.08 14.97
N MET A 27 -8.38 12.24 13.69
CA MET A 27 -9.19 11.75 12.57
C MET A 27 -9.43 10.24 12.68
N GLN A 28 -8.39 9.45 12.96
CA GLN A 28 -8.49 8.01 13.13
C GLN A 28 -9.47 7.62 14.24
N ARG A 29 -9.44 8.30 15.40
CA ARG A 29 -10.39 8.06 16.50
C ARG A 29 -11.83 8.40 16.09
N LEU A 30 -12.05 9.52 15.42
CA LEU A 30 -13.39 9.93 14.94
C LEU A 30 -13.98 8.92 13.95
N LEU A 31 -13.16 8.44 13.01
CA LEU A 31 -13.56 7.41 12.04
C LEU A 31 -13.83 6.06 12.72
N GLN A 32 -13.00 5.66 13.69
CA GLN A 32 -13.22 4.44 14.49
C GLN A 32 -14.51 4.49 15.33
N ASN A 33 -14.93 5.68 15.74
CA ASN A 33 -16.19 5.90 16.46
C ASN A 33 -17.42 5.94 15.54
N GLY A 34 -17.27 5.63 14.25
CA GLY A 34 -18.37 5.49 13.28
C GLY A 34 -18.72 6.76 12.52
N SER A 35 -17.93 7.83 12.64
CA SER A 35 -18.13 9.03 11.80
C SER A 35 -17.71 8.72 10.37
N SER A 36 -18.50 9.13 9.37
CA SER A 36 -17.99 9.15 7.99
C SER A 36 -16.99 10.29 7.81
N PHE A 37 -16.08 10.17 6.85
CA PHE A 37 -15.13 11.23 6.57
C PHE A 37 -15.84 12.57 6.28
N THR A 38 -16.92 12.55 5.51
CA THR A 38 -17.67 13.76 5.13
C THR A 38 -18.34 14.43 6.34
N GLN A 39 -18.76 13.66 7.35
CA GLN A 39 -19.43 14.15 8.56
C GLN A 39 -18.49 14.82 9.57
N VAL A 40 -17.21 14.46 9.59
CA VAL A 40 -16.25 15.07 10.52
C VAL A 40 -16.05 16.55 10.19
N SER A 41 -16.44 17.44 11.10
CA SER A 41 -16.20 18.88 10.95
C SER A 41 -14.78 19.27 11.42
N VAL A 42 -14.30 20.44 10.97
CA VAL A 42 -13.02 20.99 11.45
C VAL A 42 -13.09 21.28 12.95
N GLU A 43 -14.22 21.71 13.47
CA GLU A 43 -14.43 21.91 14.92
C GLU A 43 -14.29 20.61 15.69
N GLN A 44 -14.94 19.53 15.25
CA GLN A 44 -14.86 18.22 15.90
C GLN A 44 -13.43 17.68 15.87
N LEU A 45 -12.77 17.78 14.71
CA LEU A 45 -11.40 17.34 14.56
C LEU A 45 -10.42 18.14 15.43
N ALA A 46 -10.57 19.47 15.48
CA ALA A 46 -9.75 20.32 16.31
C ALA A 46 -9.96 20.02 17.80
N ALA A 47 -11.20 19.81 18.22
CA ALA A 47 -11.54 19.42 19.59
C ALA A 47 -10.93 18.05 19.95
N GLU A 48 -11.05 17.05 19.08
CA GLU A 48 -10.49 15.72 19.26
C GLU A 48 -8.95 15.71 19.29
N ALA A 49 -8.32 16.63 18.56
CA ALA A 49 -6.87 16.86 18.60
C ALA A 49 -6.43 17.76 19.76
N GLY A 50 -7.34 18.35 20.54
CA GLY A 50 -7.01 19.26 21.63
C GLY A 50 -6.40 20.58 21.16
N ILE A 51 -6.75 21.07 19.96
CA ILE A 51 -6.27 22.33 19.39
C ILE A 51 -7.42 23.29 19.09
N SER A 52 -7.10 24.57 18.89
CA SER A 52 -8.09 25.54 18.42
C SER A 52 -8.35 25.40 16.92
N ARG A 53 -9.54 25.78 16.47
CA ARG A 53 -9.86 25.89 15.05
C ARG A 53 -8.92 26.85 14.31
N ALA A 54 -8.51 27.94 14.95
CA ALA A 54 -7.52 28.86 14.39
C ALA A 54 -6.16 28.15 14.17
N THR A 55 -5.73 27.31 15.13
CA THR A 55 -4.50 26.51 15.00
C THR A 55 -4.58 25.55 13.83
N PHE A 56 -5.73 24.89 13.60
CA PHE A 56 -5.93 24.05 12.43
C PHE A 56 -5.67 24.82 11.13
N TYR A 57 -6.31 26.00 10.98
CA TYR A 57 -6.18 26.80 9.76
C TYR A 57 -4.80 27.43 9.53
N LEU A 58 -3.93 27.46 10.54
CA LEU A 58 -2.53 27.82 10.34
C LEU A 58 -1.75 26.74 9.57
N HIS A 59 -2.20 25.49 9.61
CA HIS A 59 -1.52 24.35 9.01
C HIS A 59 -2.21 23.84 7.74
N PHE A 60 -3.54 23.97 7.67
CA PHE A 60 -4.38 23.40 6.62
C PHE A 60 -5.47 24.37 6.19
N ARG A 61 -5.69 24.49 4.88
CA ARG A 61 -6.78 25.30 4.32
C ARG A 61 -8.14 24.70 4.65
N ASP A 62 -8.24 23.38 4.58
CA ASP A 62 -9.45 22.61 4.84
C ASP A 62 -9.13 21.16 5.24
N LYS A 63 -10.18 20.36 5.47
CA LYS A 63 -10.08 18.93 5.78
C LYS A 63 -9.51 18.10 4.61
N GLY A 64 -9.73 18.53 3.37
CA GLY A 64 -9.22 17.86 2.18
C GLY A 64 -7.70 17.95 2.10
N GLU A 65 -7.10 19.10 2.43
CA GLU A 65 -5.65 19.26 2.51
C GLU A 65 -5.02 18.33 3.57
N LEU A 66 -5.66 18.21 4.74
CA LEU A 66 -5.20 17.27 5.77
C LEU A 66 -5.19 15.83 5.23
N VAL A 67 -6.26 15.41 4.55
CA VAL A 67 -6.32 14.06 3.98
C VAL A 67 -5.30 13.85 2.89
N ALA A 68 -5.11 14.81 2.00
CA ALA A 68 -4.08 14.72 0.97
C ALA A 68 -2.71 14.45 1.60
N ARG A 69 -2.32 15.23 2.62
CA ARG A 69 -1.03 15.01 3.33
C ARG A 69 -0.97 13.67 4.05
N LEU A 70 -2.07 13.24 4.65
CA LEU A 70 -2.16 11.95 5.32
C LEU A 70 -1.98 10.81 4.31
N MET A 71 -2.63 10.89 3.15
CA MET A 71 -2.48 9.92 2.08
C MET A 71 -1.06 9.92 1.52
N ASP A 72 -0.44 11.08 1.33
CA ASP A 72 0.96 11.16 0.89
C ASP A 72 1.89 10.46 1.90
N ARG A 73 1.68 10.66 3.20
CA ARG A 73 2.45 9.99 4.26
C ARG A 73 2.24 8.48 4.24
N VAL A 74 1.00 8.02 4.20
CA VAL A 74 0.68 6.58 4.15
C VAL A 74 1.27 5.94 2.89
N THR A 75 1.19 6.64 1.76
CA THR A 75 1.78 6.19 0.50
C THR A 75 3.29 6.06 0.62
N ALA A 76 3.97 7.07 1.20
CA ALA A 76 5.41 7.00 1.44
C ALA A 76 5.79 5.82 2.35
N GLU A 77 5.05 5.58 3.45
CA GLU A 77 5.28 4.43 4.34
C GLU A 77 5.08 3.08 3.63
N ILE A 78 4.06 2.97 2.77
CA ILE A 78 3.82 1.76 1.96
C ILE A 78 4.94 1.56 0.96
N ILE A 79 5.34 2.62 0.24
CA ILE A 79 6.42 2.56 -0.74
C ILE A 79 7.71 2.11 -0.06
N GLU A 80 8.09 2.74 1.06
CA GLU A 80 9.26 2.37 1.86
C GLU A 80 9.21 0.90 2.28
N ALA A 81 8.06 0.43 2.80
CA ALA A 81 7.88 -0.96 3.19
C ALA A 81 7.89 -1.95 2.02
N SER A 82 7.59 -1.50 0.80
CA SER A 82 7.54 -2.32 -0.42
C SER A 82 8.89 -2.45 -1.13
N VAL A 83 9.90 -1.64 -0.76
CA VAL A 83 11.18 -1.61 -1.48
C VAL A 83 11.91 -2.95 -1.37
N LEU A 84 12.15 -3.56 -2.52
CA LEU A 84 13.10 -4.65 -2.70
C LEU A 84 14.38 -4.08 -3.31
N GLN A 85 15.52 -4.25 -2.63
CA GLN A 85 16.82 -3.75 -3.11
C GLN A 85 17.24 -4.41 -4.42
N SER A 86 17.05 -5.74 -4.49
CA SER A 86 17.39 -6.59 -5.64
C SER A 86 16.21 -7.50 -5.97
N PRO A 87 15.16 -6.99 -6.63
CA PRO A 87 13.98 -7.80 -6.98
C PRO A 87 14.34 -9.01 -7.84
N GLU A 88 15.35 -8.91 -8.71
CA GLU A 88 15.83 -9.98 -9.59
C GLU A 88 16.47 -11.18 -8.88
N THR A 89 16.86 -11.02 -7.61
CA THR A 89 17.41 -12.10 -6.77
C THR A 89 16.56 -12.35 -5.53
N VAL A 90 15.35 -11.79 -5.46
CA VAL A 90 14.50 -11.90 -4.27
C VAL A 90 14.10 -13.36 -4.05
N THR A 91 14.20 -13.80 -2.80
CA THR A 91 13.69 -15.08 -2.34
C THR A 91 12.22 -14.98 -1.96
N ARG A 92 11.53 -16.13 -1.93
CA ARG A 92 10.12 -16.18 -1.52
C ARG A 92 9.92 -15.68 -0.09
N GLU A 93 10.88 -15.93 0.79
CA GLU A 93 10.84 -15.47 2.18
C GLU A 93 11.07 -13.96 2.30
N GLU A 94 11.93 -13.37 1.47
CA GLU A 94 12.07 -11.91 1.41
C GLU A 94 10.80 -11.24 0.90
N LEU A 95 10.18 -11.78 -0.17
CA LEU A 95 8.88 -11.30 -0.63
C LEU A 95 7.81 -11.39 0.47
N LYS A 96 7.76 -12.51 1.22
CA LYS A 96 6.84 -12.66 2.37
C LYS A 96 7.07 -11.59 3.43
N LYS A 97 8.32 -11.28 3.74
CA LYS A 97 8.67 -10.21 4.71
C LYS A 97 8.22 -8.84 4.23
N THR A 98 8.43 -8.52 2.95
CA THR A 98 7.98 -7.27 2.32
C THR A 98 6.46 -7.15 2.35
N ILE A 99 5.73 -8.20 1.94
CA ILE A 99 4.25 -8.23 2.00
C ILE A 99 3.77 -8.03 3.43
N LYS A 100 4.39 -8.69 4.41
CA LYS A 100 4.06 -8.50 5.83
C LYS A 100 4.30 -7.06 6.28
N ALA A 101 5.40 -6.42 5.86
CA ALA A 101 5.70 -5.04 6.19
C ALA A 101 4.62 -4.08 5.64
N VAL A 102 4.23 -4.25 4.38
CA VAL A 102 3.16 -3.46 3.76
C VAL A 102 1.81 -3.68 4.45
N VAL A 103 1.45 -4.94 4.78
CA VAL A 103 0.24 -5.27 5.53
C VAL A 103 0.22 -4.59 6.90
N ASN A 104 1.36 -4.53 7.60
CA ASN A 104 1.46 -3.86 8.89
C ASN A 104 1.25 -2.35 8.79
N VAL A 105 1.78 -1.71 7.74
CA VAL A 105 1.53 -0.29 7.45
C VAL A 105 0.04 -0.06 7.17
N TYR A 106 -0.56 -0.90 6.32
CA TYR A 106 -2.00 -0.82 6.03
C TYR A 106 -2.86 -0.98 7.29
N LEU A 107 -2.53 -1.95 8.15
CA LEU A 107 -3.24 -2.17 9.42
C LEU A 107 -3.15 -0.98 10.38
N ARG A 108 -1.97 -0.35 10.48
CA ARG A 108 -1.77 0.85 11.31
C ARG A 108 -2.70 1.99 10.90
N HIS A 109 -2.92 2.14 9.59
CA HIS A 109 -3.70 3.21 8.99
C HIS A 109 -5.10 2.76 8.51
N TYR A 110 -5.57 1.59 8.96
CA TYR A 110 -6.76 0.95 8.39
C TYR A 110 -8.01 1.85 8.39
N ALA A 111 -8.30 2.52 9.51
CA ALA A 111 -9.52 3.34 9.63
C ALA A 111 -9.55 4.47 8.60
N VAL A 112 -8.39 5.08 8.35
CA VAL A 112 -8.22 6.13 7.34
C VAL A 112 -8.39 5.56 5.94
N MET A 113 -7.70 4.45 5.64
CA MET A 113 -7.80 3.77 4.34
C MET A 113 -9.23 3.33 4.03
N ALA A 114 -9.92 2.73 5.01
CA ALA A 114 -11.32 2.30 4.86
C ALA A 114 -12.24 3.49 4.58
N ALA A 115 -12.12 4.57 5.36
CA ALA A 115 -12.91 5.76 5.16
C ALA A 115 -12.67 6.42 3.80
N ILE A 116 -11.41 6.45 3.31
CA ILE A 116 -11.08 6.96 1.98
C ILE A 116 -11.73 6.10 0.89
N VAL A 117 -11.59 4.77 0.98
CA VAL A 117 -12.18 3.84 0.01
C VAL A 117 -13.71 4.01 -0.04
N GLU A 118 -14.36 4.05 1.12
CA GLU A 118 -15.82 4.26 1.20
C GLU A 118 -16.24 5.62 0.65
N THR A 119 -15.52 6.69 1.02
CA THR A 119 -15.87 8.06 0.62
C THR A 119 -15.61 8.32 -0.86
N SER A 120 -14.58 7.69 -1.44
CA SER A 120 -14.25 7.79 -2.86
C SER A 120 -15.38 7.34 -3.79
N ALA A 121 -16.35 6.58 -3.28
CA ALA A 121 -17.52 6.14 -4.05
C ALA A 121 -18.50 7.29 -4.37
N TYR A 122 -18.46 8.39 -3.63
CA TYR A 122 -19.42 9.50 -3.77
C TYR A 122 -18.83 10.91 -3.63
N ASP A 123 -17.55 11.03 -3.25
CA ASP A 123 -16.83 12.31 -3.19
C ASP A 123 -15.71 12.34 -4.25
N GLU A 124 -15.81 13.24 -5.22
CA GLU A 124 -14.88 13.32 -6.36
C GLU A 124 -13.47 13.78 -5.93
N GLN A 125 -13.35 14.63 -4.92
CA GLN A 125 -12.07 15.11 -4.43
C GLN A 125 -11.31 13.95 -3.76
N VAL A 126 -11.99 13.19 -2.91
CA VAL A 126 -11.41 12.00 -2.26
C VAL A 126 -11.11 10.92 -3.29
N ALA A 127 -11.97 10.72 -4.29
CA ALA A 127 -11.71 9.78 -5.39
C ALA A 127 -10.47 10.15 -6.20
N ALA A 128 -10.23 11.43 -6.47
CA ALA A 128 -9.02 11.90 -7.14
C ALA A 128 -7.75 11.59 -6.32
N LEU A 129 -7.78 11.84 -5.01
CA LEU A 129 -6.67 11.52 -4.11
C LEU A 129 -6.41 10.01 -4.03
N PHE A 130 -7.46 9.20 -3.92
CA PHE A 130 -7.34 7.74 -3.88
C PHE A 130 -6.76 7.17 -5.17
N ARG A 131 -7.22 7.64 -6.34
CA ARG A 131 -6.63 7.25 -7.63
C ARG A 131 -5.17 7.66 -7.73
N ALA A 132 -4.80 8.87 -7.31
CA ALA A 132 -3.43 9.35 -7.34
C ALA A 132 -2.50 8.47 -6.48
N MET A 133 -2.93 8.13 -5.26
CA MET A 133 -2.20 7.19 -4.39
C MET A 133 -2.04 5.82 -5.07
N MET A 134 -3.11 5.25 -5.61
CA MET A 134 -3.05 3.95 -6.26
C MET A 134 -2.13 3.95 -7.48
N GLU A 135 -2.14 5.00 -8.30
CA GLU A 135 -1.24 5.14 -9.44
C GLU A 135 0.24 5.16 -9.02
N GLN A 136 0.57 5.87 -7.93
CA GLN A 136 1.93 5.86 -7.38
C GLN A 136 2.40 4.47 -6.95
N LEU A 137 1.51 3.68 -6.34
CA LEU A 137 1.80 2.31 -5.94
C LEU A 137 1.93 1.37 -7.15
N VAL A 138 1.08 1.55 -8.17
CA VAL A 138 1.18 0.82 -9.42
C VAL A 138 2.52 1.11 -10.10
N ASP A 139 2.97 2.37 -10.13
CA ASP A 139 4.25 2.75 -10.72
C ASP A 139 5.45 2.13 -10.01
N VAL A 140 5.40 1.95 -8.69
CA VAL A 140 6.43 1.18 -7.95
C VAL A 140 6.49 -0.25 -8.47
N ASN A 141 5.34 -0.91 -8.62
CA ASN A 141 5.27 -2.28 -9.13
C ASN A 141 5.70 -2.38 -10.60
N ARG A 142 5.30 -1.43 -11.46
CA ARG A 142 5.75 -1.37 -12.86
C ARG A 142 7.27 -1.27 -12.97
N ARG A 143 7.90 -0.41 -12.15
CA ARG A 143 9.37 -0.29 -12.08
C ARG A 143 10.04 -1.59 -11.64
N ALA A 144 9.46 -2.29 -10.65
CA ALA A 144 9.98 -3.59 -10.22
C ALA A 144 9.91 -4.64 -11.34
N LEU A 145 8.77 -4.75 -12.02
CA LEU A 145 8.60 -5.67 -13.17
C LEU A 145 9.55 -5.32 -14.33
N GLN A 146 9.78 -4.03 -14.60
CA GLN A 146 10.73 -3.60 -15.63
C GLN A 146 12.17 -4.03 -15.31
N ARG A 147 12.59 -3.97 -14.04
CA ARG A 147 13.92 -4.45 -13.60
C ARG A 147 14.05 -5.96 -13.77
N LEU A 148 13.00 -6.73 -13.46
CA LEU A 148 12.98 -8.18 -13.70
C LEU A 148 13.13 -8.52 -15.19
N LYS A 149 12.44 -7.78 -16.05
CA LYS A 149 12.55 -7.91 -17.51
C LYS A 149 13.97 -7.63 -18.00
N GLN A 150 14.59 -6.54 -17.53
CA GLN A 150 15.96 -6.17 -17.90
C GLN A 150 17.02 -7.19 -17.42
N ALA A 151 16.77 -7.87 -16.30
CA ALA A 151 17.65 -8.92 -15.77
C ALA A 151 17.52 -10.27 -16.49
N GLY A 152 16.69 -10.37 -17.55
CA GLY A 152 16.52 -11.60 -18.33
C GLY A 152 15.83 -12.74 -17.58
N ARG A 153 15.08 -12.44 -16.50
CA ARG A 153 14.28 -13.44 -15.80
C ARG A 153 13.09 -13.86 -16.70
N GLN A 154 12.93 -15.17 -16.88
CA GLN A 154 12.15 -15.86 -17.94
C GLN A 154 10.65 -15.48 -18.04
N GLN A 155 10.10 -14.69 -17.13
CA GLN A 155 8.74 -14.15 -17.19
C GLN A 155 8.64 -12.78 -17.89
N ALA A 156 9.62 -12.46 -18.74
CA ALA A 156 9.84 -11.16 -19.37
C ALA A 156 8.71 -10.63 -20.30
N ASP A 157 7.64 -11.40 -20.49
CA ASP A 157 6.47 -11.04 -21.30
C ASP A 157 5.15 -10.94 -20.50
N LEU A 158 5.24 -10.76 -19.18
CA LEU A 158 4.06 -10.37 -18.41
C LEU A 158 3.46 -9.06 -18.98
N PRO A 159 2.13 -9.01 -19.21
CA PRO A 159 1.45 -7.78 -19.58
C PRO A 159 1.71 -6.68 -18.54
N THR A 160 1.81 -5.42 -18.99
CA THR A 160 2.05 -4.29 -18.08
C THR A 160 0.97 -4.15 -17.00
N GLN A 161 -0.25 -4.62 -17.32
CA GLN A 161 -1.42 -4.65 -16.43
C GLN A 161 -1.25 -5.55 -15.20
N VAL A 162 -0.24 -6.42 -15.17
CA VAL A 162 0.05 -7.25 -13.98
C VAL A 162 0.38 -6.37 -12.77
N ALA A 163 1.06 -5.25 -12.96
CA ALA A 163 1.31 -4.30 -11.87
C ALA A 163 0.00 -3.72 -11.31
N ASP A 164 -0.91 -3.31 -12.20
CA ASP A 164 -2.23 -2.77 -11.85
C ASP A 164 -3.04 -3.82 -11.07
N VAL A 165 -3.16 -5.04 -11.61
CA VAL A 165 -3.92 -6.13 -11.01
C VAL A 165 -3.36 -6.51 -9.64
N ILE A 166 -2.04 -6.66 -9.49
CA ILE A 166 -1.44 -7.00 -8.19
C ILE A 166 -1.68 -5.89 -7.18
N THR A 167 -1.54 -4.62 -7.58
CA THR A 167 -1.73 -3.48 -6.67
C THR A 167 -3.17 -3.40 -6.17
N TRP A 168 -4.16 -3.49 -7.07
CA TRP A 168 -5.58 -3.46 -6.71
C TRP A 168 -6.03 -4.71 -5.97
N ALA A 169 -5.55 -5.90 -6.35
CA ALA A 169 -5.87 -7.14 -5.64
C ALA A 169 -5.30 -7.13 -4.21
N PHE A 170 -4.09 -6.58 -4.03
CA PHE A 170 -3.48 -6.41 -2.72
C PHE A 170 -4.29 -5.45 -1.84
N GLU A 171 -4.60 -4.25 -2.35
CA GLU A 171 -5.42 -3.26 -1.65
C GLU A 171 -6.75 -3.87 -1.23
N ARG A 172 -7.47 -4.49 -2.17
CA ARG A 172 -8.79 -5.05 -1.90
C ARG A 172 -8.74 -6.20 -0.91
N SER A 173 -7.70 -7.03 -0.96
CA SER A 173 -7.47 -8.10 0.02
C SER A 173 -7.22 -7.52 1.41
N CYS A 174 -6.43 -6.46 1.52
CA CYS A 174 -6.19 -5.80 2.80
C CYS A 174 -7.45 -5.18 3.38
N HIS A 175 -8.21 -4.47 2.54
CA HIS A 175 -9.48 -3.86 2.92
C HIS A 175 -10.50 -4.90 3.43
N GLN A 176 -10.66 -6.02 2.72
CA GLN A 176 -11.73 -6.99 3.00
C GLN A 176 -11.36 -8.08 4.02
N LEU A 177 -10.09 -8.48 4.07
CA LEU A 177 -9.69 -9.75 4.71
C LEU A 177 -8.85 -9.58 5.96
N ILE A 178 -8.43 -8.36 6.31
CA ILE A 178 -7.46 -8.15 7.39
C ILE A 178 -8.08 -7.51 8.63
N HIS A 179 -9.01 -6.56 8.49
CA HIS A 179 -9.57 -5.86 9.64
C HIS A 179 -10.45 -6.72 10.53
N GLY A 180 -10.33 -6.53 11.85
CA GLY A 180 -11.07 -7.28 12.87
C GLY A 180 -10.74 -8.78 12.91
N ARG A 181 -9.73 -9.24 12.16
CA ARG A 181 -9.34 -10.65 12.11
C ARG A 181 -8.30 -10.99 13.16
N LYS A 182 -8.29 -12.28 13.56
CA LYS A 182 -7.28 -12.81 14.48
C LYS A 182 -5.90 -12.82 13.80
N PRO A 183 -4.79 -12.71 14.55
CA PRO A 183 -3.44 -12.71 13.97
C PRO A 183 -3.13 -13.89 13.05
N ALA A 184 -3.65 -15.09 13.35
CA ALA A 184 -3.50 -16.28 12.51
C ALA A 184 -4.18 -16.13 11.13
N GLN A 185 -5.35 -15.48 11.08
CA GLN A 185 -6.08 -15.23 9.83
C GLN A 185 -5.35 -14.19 8.97
N VAL A 186 -4.83 -13.12 9.59
CA VAL A 186 -3.99 -12.13 8.90
C VAL A 186 -2.74 -12.79 8.32
N THR A 187 -2.11 -13.70 9.09
CA THR A 187 -0.95 -14.46 8.61
C THR A 187 -1.30 -15.33 7.40
N ALA A 188 -2.46 -15.98 7.39
CA ALA A 188 -2.92 -16.75 6.24
C ALA A 188 -3.14 -15.88 4.99
N VAL A 189 -3.66 -14.65 5.15
CA VAL A 189 -3.81 -13.69 4.04
C VAL A 189 -2.44 -13.28 3.48
N ILE A 190 -1.46 -13.00 4.35
CA ILE A 190 -0.08 -12.71 3.94
C ILE A 190 0.51 -13.88 3.13
N GLU A 191 0.28 -15.11 3.57
CA GLU A 191 0.75 -16.31 2.86
C GLU A 191 0.10 -16.49 1.50
N ALA A 192 -1.21 -16.23 1.40
CA ALA A 192 -1.95 -16.27 0.14
C ALA A 192 -1.46 -15.19 -0.84
N LEU A 193 -1.32 -13.93 -0.39
CA LEU A 193 -0.77 -12.84 -1.20
C LEU A 193 0.64 -13.16 -1.68
N THR A 194 1.49 -13.69 -0.80
CA THR A 194 2.85 -14.13 -1.15
C THR A 194 2.82 -15.21 -2.21
N HIS A 195 1.95 -16.22 -2.06
CA HIS A 195 1.84 -17.30 -3.02
C HIS A 195 1.40 -16.81 -4.41
N VAL A 196 0.38 -15.94 -4.47
CA VAL A 196 -0.14 -15.38 -5.72
C VAL A 196 0.94 -14.55 -6.42
N ILE A 197 1.56 -13.60 -5.71
CA ILE A 197 2.58 -12.72 -6.29
C ILE A 197 3.82 -13.53 -6.70
N TRP A 198 4.28 -14.47 -5.87
CA TRP A 198 5.40 -15.33 -6.20
C TRP A 198 5.14 -16.14 -7.48
N THR A 199 3.94 -16.72 -7.60
CA THR A 199 3.59 -17.54 -8.76
C THR A 199 3.46 -16.69 -10.03
N ALA A 200 2.86 -15.50 -9.92
CA ALA A 200 2.66 -14.60 -11.04
C ALA A 200 3.96 -13.92 -11.51
N VAL A 201 4.91 -13.62 -10.61
CA VAL A 201 6.06 -12.72 -10.87
C VAL A 201 7.44 -13.39 -10.75
N TYR A 202 7.53 -14.58 -10.14
CA TYR A 202 8.83 -15.23 -9.90
C TYR A 202 8.89 -16.73 -10.24
N ALA A 203 7.78 -17.47 -10.21
CA ALA A 203 7.80 -18.91 -10.46
C ALA A 203 8.04 -19.23 -11.96
N PRO A 204 8.92 -20.19 -12.30
CA PRO A 204 9.16 -20.55 -13.69
C PRO A 204 7.85 -20.95 -14.39
N GLY A 205 7.61 -20.37 -15.57
CA GLY A 205 6.40 -20.63 -16.36
C GLY A 205 6.23 -22.13 -16.60
N ARG A 206 5.00 -22.63 -16.44
CA ARG A 206 4.65 -24.04 -16.65
C ARG A 206 4.62 -24.47 -18.12
N GLU A 207 5.42 -23.86 -18.99
CA GLU A 207 5.54 -24.29 -20.37
C GLU A 207 6.60 -25.37 -20.47
N GLY A 208 6.16 -26.62 -20.63
CA GLY A 208 7.06 -27.74 -20.96
C GLY A 208 7.09 -28.91 -19.99
N ARG A 209 5.97 -29.34 -19.39
CA ARG A 209 5.80 -30.81 -19.24
C ARG A 209 5.37 -31.33 -20.60
N ALA A 210 6.34 -31.47 -21.51
CA ALA A 210 6.19 -32.36 -22.65
C ALA A 210 5.82 -33.73 -22.08
N THR A 211 4.57 -34.14 -22.32
CA THR A 211 4.19 -35.53 -22.21
C THR A 211 5.14 -36.31 -23.10
N THR A 212 6.15 -36.94 -22.51
CA THR A 212 6.86 -38.04 -23.14
C THR A 212 5.86 -39.18 -23.28
N GLY A 213 5.01 -39.08 -24.29
CA GLY A 213 4.23 -40.19 -24.80
C GLY A 213 5.24 -41.24 -25.28
N SER A 214 5.22 -42.39 -24.63
CA SER A 214 5.95 -43.58 -25.08
C SER A 214 5.71 -43.81 -26.57
N PRO A 215 6.74 -44.10 -27.39
CA PRO A 215 6.52 -44.67 -28.70
C PRO A 215 5.96 -46.08 -28.49
N GLY A 216 4.65 -46.24 -28.72
CA GLY A 216 4.01 -47.54 -28.79
C GLY A 216 4.62 -48.34 -29.93
N SER A 217 5.40 -49.36 -29.57
CA SER A 217 5.97 -50.36 -30.46
C SER A 217 4.87 -51.08 -31.26
N ARG A 218 4.54 -50.60 -32.46
CA ARG A 218 3.90 -51.44 -33.48
C ARG A 218 4.96 -52.35 -34.08
N LYS A 219 5.08 -53.56 -33.52
CA LYS A 219 5.59 -54.69 -34.29
C LYS A 219 4.50 -55.08 -35.29
N GLN A 220 4.70 -54.70 -36.55
CA GLN A 220 4.23 -55.52 -37.67
C GLN A 220 5.09 -56.78 -37.70
N SER A 221 4.47 -57.95 -37.65
CA SER A 221 5.06 -59.20 -38.10
C SER A 221 3.92 -60.09 -38.58
N LEU A 222 4.13 -60.57 -39.81
CA LEU A 222 3.36 -61.50 -40.63
C LEU A 222 2.75 -62.69 -39.89
#